data_AF-A0AA91C5N5-F1
#
_entry.id   AF-A0AA91C5N5-F1
#
_cell.length_a   1.000
_cell.length_b   1.000
_cell.length_c   1.000
_cell.angle_alpha   90.00
_cell.angle_beta   90.00
_cell.angle_gamma   90.00
#
_symmetry.space_group_name_H-M   'P 1'
#
loop_
_entity.id
_entity.type
_entity.pdbx_description
1 polymer ?
#
loop_
_entity_poly.entity_id
_entity_poly.type
_entity_poly.pdbx_seq_one_letter_code
_entity_poly.pdbx_strand_id
1 'polypeptide(L)'
;MSRHTRKYQCKKSTLLEYHEIIECIMAALDAKIPYTAGHSKRVSDMTEILCGLLDLNRSKTRMIHIAAHLHDIGKIGIGDAILNKEGKLDEQEWEMMKTHPQIDANILDKSHLLAPFSKIVLHHHERFDGKGYIYGLKGKEIPLGSRIIAICDSIDTMT
;
A
#
# COMPACT_ATOMS: atom_id res chain seq x y z
N MET A 1 14.37 -11.59 50.76
CA MET A 1 15.30 -11.67 49.61
C MET A 1 14.45 -11.74 48.34
N SER A 2 14.34 -10.61 47.64
CA SER A 2 13.22 -10.26 46.77
C SER A 2 13.35 -10.81 45.35
N ARG A 3 12.28 -11.45 44.89
CA ARG A 3 12.07 -11.94 43.52
C ARG A 3 11.75 -10.79 42.56
N HIS A 4 12.67 -9.89 42.24
CA HIS A 4 12.38 -8.82 41.27
C HIS A 4 13.62 -8.50 40.44
N THR A 5 13.73 -9.10 39.25
CA THR A 5 14.33 -8.51 38.02
C THR A 5 14.51 -9.58 36.94
N ARG A 6 13.43 -9.92 36.22
CA ARG A 6 13.50 -10.57 34.89
C ARG A 6 12.27 -10.19 34.06
N LYS A 7 12.10 -8.90 33.81
CA LYS A 7 11.06 -8.35 32.90
C LYS A 7 11.56 -7.15 32.11
N TYR A 8 12.80 -7.21 31.64
CA TYR A 8 13.31 -6.27 30.64
C TYR A 8 13.83 -7.05 29.44
N GLN A 9 12.93 -7.81 28.81
CA GLN A 9 13.15 -8.29 27.46
C GLN A 9 12.53 -7.27 26.51
N CYS A 10 13.44 -6.52 25.90
CA CYS A 10 13.30 -5.57 24.81
C CYS A 10 12.04 -5.77 23.94
N LYS A 11 11.10 -4.82 23.98
CA LYS A 11 10.06 -4.64 22.95
C LYS A 11 10.74 -4.21 21.63
N LYS A 12 11.44 -5.12 20.95
CA LYS A 12 11.97 -4.87 19.61
C LYS A 12 10.82 -5.04 18.62
N SER A 13 10.37 -3.91 18.05
CA SER A 13 9.56 -3.71 16.84
C SER A 13 9.07 -5.00 16.13
N THR A 14 7.89 -5.49 16.51
CA THR A 14 7.14 -6.57 15.85
C THR A 14 6.91 -6.34 14.35
N LEU A 15 6.85 -5.09 13.89
CA LEU A 15 6.66 -4.75 12.47
C LEU A 15 7.85 -5.12 11.57
N LEU A 16 9.05 -5.40 12.09
CA LEU A 16 10.19 -5.87 11.27
C LEU A 16 10.05 -7.36 10.91
N GLU A 17 9.44 -8.16 11.77
CA GLU A 17 9.32 -9.62 11.58
C GLU A 17 8.22 -9.98 10.56
N TYR A 18 7.24 -9.11 10.35
CA TYR A 18 6.16 -9.34 9.37
C TYR A 18 6.44 -8.77 7.98
N HIS A 19 7.50 -8.00 7.79
CA HIS A 19 7.77 -7.35 6.50
C HIS A 19 8.09 -8.38 5.42
N GLU A 20 8.91 -9.39 5.72
CA GLU A 20 9.17 -10.51 4.79
C GLU A 20 7.88 -11.28 4.44
N ILE A 21 6.96 -11.43 5.39
CA ILE A 21 5.67 -12.09 5.15
C ILE A 21 4.79 -11.22 4.22
N ILE A 22 4.77 -9.90 4.43
CA ILE A 22 4.07 -8.95 3.56
C ILE A 22 4.63 -9.03 2.14
N GLU A 23 5.95 -8.99 1.99
CA GLU A 23 6.61 -9.11 0.68
C GLU A 23 6.25 -10.42 -0.02
N CYS A 24 6.25 -11.55 0.70
CA CYS A 24 5.84 -12.84 0.15
C CYS A 24 4.38 -12.85 -0.33
N ILE A 25 3.45 -12.29 0.46
CA ILE A 25 2.04 -12.23 0.09
C ILE A 25 1.84 -11.32 -1.12
N MET A 26 2.49 -10.16 -1.15
CA MET A 26 2.40 -9.24 -2.27
C MET A 26 3.04 -9.81 -3.53
N ALA A 27 4.18 -10.51 -3.41
CA ALA A 27 4.80 -11.21 -4.54
C ALA A 27 3.87 -12.30 -5.13
N ALA A 28 3.10 -12.99 -4.28
CA ALA A 28 2.11 -13.96 -4.74
C ALA A 28 0.95 -13.30 -5.49
N LEU A 29 0.49 -12.12 -5.04
CA LEU A 29 -0.51 -11.34 -5.76
C LEU A 29 0.02 -10.79 -7.09
N ASP A 30 1.23 -10.21 -7.06
CA ASP A 30 1.92 -9.70 -8.24
C ASP A 30 2.09 -10.81 -9.30
N ALA A 31 2.33 -12.06 -8.89
CA ALA A 31 2.46 -13.22 -9.78
C ALA A 31 1.12 -13.66 -10.41
N LYS A 32 -0.02 -13.27 -9.83
CA LYS A 32 -1.35 -13.54 -10.41
C LYS A 32 -1.62 -12.70 -11.66
N ILE A 33 -0.93 -11.56 -11.80
CA ILE A 33 -1.16 -10.58 -12.85
C ILE A 33 0.09 -10.55 -13.75
N PRO A 34 -0.01 -10.88 -15.05
CA PRO A 34 1.15 -11.16 -15.90
C PRO A 34 2.23 -10.06 -15.96
N TYR A 35 1.86 -8.80 -15.70
CA TYR A 35 2.74 -7.64 -15.88
C TYR A 35 3.18 -6.95 -14.59
N THR A 36 2.67 -7.36 -13.42
CA THR A 36 2.99 -6.68 -12.14
C THR A 36 4.06 -7.41 -11.33
N ALA A 37 4.79 -8.36 -11.90
CA ALA A 37 5.83 -9.09 -11.16
C ALA A 37 6.85 -8.12 -10.53
N GLY A 38 6.89 -8.08 -9.19
CA GLY A 38 7.77 -7.21 -8.41
C GLY A 38 7.38 -5.73 -8.39
N HIS A 39 6.21 -5.38 -8.93
CA HIS A 39 5.67 -4.02 -8.94
C HIS A 39 5.56 -3.47 -7.52
N SER A 40 4.92 -4.23 -6.62
CA SER A 40 4.71 -3.82 -5.23
C SER A 40 6.03 -3.51 -4.52
N LYS A 41 7.12 -4.20 -4.88
CA LYS A 41 8.47 -3.95 -4.36
C LYS A 41 9.13 -2.73 -4.98
N ARG A 42 9.03 -2.52 -6.31
CA ARG A 42 9.62 -1.34 -6.95
C ARG A 42 8.96 -0.05 -6.46
N VAL A 43 7.64 -0.05 -6.32
CA VAL A 43 6.89 1.09 -5.77
C VAL A 43 7.28 1.38 -4.33
N SER A 44 7.46 0.36 -3.49
CA SER A 44 7.92 0.55 -2.11
C SER A 44 9.35 1.11 -2.04
N ASP A 45 10.29 0.54 -2.82
CA ASP A 45 11.68 0.99 -2.85
C ASP A 45 11.77 2.46 -3.30
N MET A 46 11.04 2.84 -4.37
CA MET A 46 10.93 4.22 -4.83
C MET A 46 10.33 5.15 -3.77
N THR A 47 9.33 4.66 -3.04
CA THR A 47 8.67 5.39 -1.96
C THR A 47 9.64 5.68 -0.80
N GLU A 48 10.48 4.72 -0.42
CA GLU A 48 11.50 4.93 0.62
C GLU A 48 12.53 5.98 0.18
N ILE A 49 12.99 5.92 -1.07
CA ILE A 49 13.90 6.91 -1.65
C ILE A 49 13.27 8.31 -1.61
N LEU A 50 12.02 8.45 -2.09
CA LEU A 50 11.32 9.73 -2.11
C LEU A 50 11.06 10.28 -0.69
N CYS A 51 10.74 9.41 0.27
CA CYS A 51 10.64 9.83 1.67
C CYS A 51 11.97 10.38 2.22
N GLY A 52 13.10 9.77 1.83
CA GLY A 52 14.44 10.25 2.18
C GLY A 52 14.75 11.62 1.59
N LEU A 53 14.39 11.85 0.33
CA LEU A 53 14.55 13.15 -0.34
C LEU A 53 13.67 14.27 0.27
N LEU A 54 12.59 13.90 0.96
CA LEU A 54 11.69 14.81 1.67
C LEU A 54 12.06 15.00 3.15
N ASP A 55 13.21 14.48 3.59
CA ASP A 55 13.69 14.52 4.98
C ASP A 55 12.66 13.98 6.01
N LEU A 56 11.88 12.97 5.61
CA LEU A 56 10.95 12.32 6.53
C LEU A 56 11.71 11.48 7.55
N ASN A 57 11.26 11.52 8.81
CA ASN A 57 11.86 10.70 9.84
C ASN A 57 11.67 9.20 9.56
N ARG A 58 12.59 8.38 10.08
CA ARG A 58 12.62 6.93 9.86
C ARG A 58 11.30 6.22 10.18
N SER A 59 10.57 6.67 11.21
CA SER A 59 9.30 6.06 11.58
C SER A 59 8.22 6.30 10.52
N LYS A 60 8.13 7.52 9.98
CA LYS A 60 7.20 7.85 8.89
C LYS A 60 7.58 7.16 7.60
N THR A 61 8.86 7.22 7.22
CA THR A 61 9.37 6.53 6.02
C THR A 61 9.01 5.06 6.04
N ARG A 62 9.27 4.38 7.17
CA ARG A 62 8.95 2.96 7.32
C ARG A 62 7.47 2.65 7.22
N MET A 63 6.62 3.51 7.78
CA MET A 63 5.17 3.35 7.69
C MET A 63 4.67 3.48 6.25
N ILE A 64 5.18 4.47 5.51
CA ILE A 64 4.79 4.70 4.11
C ILE A 64 5.35 3.60 3.21
N HIS A 65 6.57 3.12 3.46
CA HIS A 65 7.17 1.99 2.75
C HIS A 65 6.31 0.71 2.86
N ILE A 66 5.87 0.37 4.07
CA ILE A 66 4.99 -0.81 4.29
C ILE A 66 3.63 -0.59 3.62
N ALA A 67 3.06 0.61 3.71
CA ALA A 67 1.81 0.92 3.01
C ALA A 67 1.96 0.83 1.48
N ALA A 68 3.12 1.19 0.93
CA ALA A 68 3.41 1.08 -0.49
C ALA A 68 3.47 -0.37 -0.95
N HIS A 69 4.04 -1.29 -0.16
CA HIS A 69 3.93 -2.72 -0.49
C HIS A 69 2.49 -3.19 -0.55
N LEU A 70 1.64 -2.70 0.36
CA LEU A 70 0.26 -3.16 0.54
C LEU A 70 -0.77 -2.41 -0.32
N HIS A 71 -0.35 -1.47 -1.17
CA HIS A 71 -1.26 -0.51 -1.79
C HIS A 71 -2.32 -1.16 -2.71
N ASP A 72 -2.05 -2.38 -3.17
CA ASP A 72 -2.83 -3.09 -4.19
C ASP A 72 -3.38 -4.45 -3.71
N ILE A 73 -3.25 -4.80 -2.43
CA ILE A 73 -3.65 -6.14 -1.89
C ILE A 73 -5.11 -6.51 -2.23
N GLY A 74 -5.97 -5.51 -2.35
CA GLY A 74 -7.39 -5.56 -2.65
C GLY A 74 -7.69 -5.95 -4.09
N LYS A 75 -6.71 -5.92 -5.00
CA LYS A 75 -6.84 -6.53 -6.33
C LYS A 75 -7.16 -8.02 -6.25
N ILE A 76 -6.89 -8.69 -5.12
CA ILE A 76 -7.35 -10.07 -4.88
C ILE A 76 -8.88 -10.22 -4.93
N GLY A 77 -9.62 -9.16 -4.63
CA GLY A 77 -11.09 -9.13 -4.68
C GLY A 77 -11.65 -8.77 -6.06
N ILE A 78 -10.81 -8.44 -7.03
CA ILE A 78 -11.21 -8.12 -8.40
C ILE A 78 -11.24 -9.41 -9.22
N GLY A 79 -12.32 -9.62 -9.98
CA GLY A 79 -12.49 -10.81 -10.80
C GLY A 79 -11.43 -10.93 -11.90
N ASP A 80 -10.94 -12.15 -12.14
CA ASP A 80 -9.82 -12.41 -13.05
C ASP A 80 -10.07 -11.91 -14.48
N ALA A 81 -11.32 -11.94 -14.95
CA ALA A 81 -11.70 -11.44 -16.28
C ALA A 81 -11.48 -9.93 -16.43
N ILE A 82 -11.60 -9.16 -15.34
CA ILE A 82 -11.36 -7.71 -15.30
C ILE A 82 -9.87 -7.46 -15.06
N LEU A 83 -9.30 -8.14 -14.07
CA LEU A 83 -7.92 -7.95 -13.64
C LEU A 83 -6.91 -8.28 -14.75
N ASN A 84 -7.20 -9.30 -15.56
CA ASN A 84 -6.34 -9.78 -16.64
C ASN A 84 -6.87 -9.42 -18.04
N LYS A 85 -7.81 -8.46 -18.15
CA LYS A 85 -8.38 -8.11 -19.45
C LYS A 85 -7.29 -7.56 -20.38
N GLU A 86 -7.19 -8.12 -21.58
CA GLU A 86 -6.38 -7.53 -22.64
C GLU A 86 -7.11 -6.33 -23.25
N GLY A 87 -6.52 -5.14 -23.12
CA GLY A 87 -7.07 -3.89 -23.67
C GLY A 87 -7.74 -3.01 -22.61
N LYS A 88 -8.64 -2.13 -23.06
CA LYS A 88 -9.32 -1.17 -22.17
C LYS A 88 -10.48 -1.85 -21.44
N LEU A 89 -10.60 -1.53 -20.15
CA LEU A 89 -11.79 -1.82 -19.38
C LEU A 89 -12.95 -0.96 -19.91
N ASP A 90 -14.14 -1.53 -19.99
CA ASP A 90 -15.36 -0.74 -20.16
C ASP A 90 -15.73 0.00 -18.88
N GLU A 91 -16.80 0.81 -18.92
CA GLU A 91 -17.19 1.64 -17.78
C GLU A 91 -17.54 0.78 -16.55
N GLN A 92 -18.24 -0.35 -16.73
CA GLN A 92 -18.67 -1.19 -15.60
C GLN A 92 -17.47 -1.92 -14.98
N GLU A 93 -16.59 -2.43 -15.82
CA GLU A 93 -15.32 -3.04 -15.42
C GLU A 93 -14.41 -2.03 -14.71
N TRP A 94 -14.39 -0.79 -15.17
CA TRP A 94 -13.65 0.29 -14.54
C TRP A 94 -14.22 0.66 -13.18
N GLU A 95 -15.54 0.75 -13.03
CA GLU A 95 -16.19 0.92 -11.73
C GLU A 95 -15.81 -0.19 -10.74
N MET A 96 -15.77 -1.45 -11.21
CA MET A 96 -15.32 -2.58 -10.40
C MET A 96 -13.83 -2.45 -10.03
N MET A 97 -12.95 -2.09 -10.97
CA MET A 97 -11.52 -1.90 -10.71
C MET A 97 -11.28 -0.81 -9.66
N LYS A 98 -12.01 0.31 -9.71
CA LYS A 98 -11.91 1.42 -8.74
C LYS A 98 -12.30 1.03 -7.30
N THR A 99 -12.86 -0.15 -7.08
CA THR A 99 -13.20 -0.61 -5.72
C THR A 99 -12.00 -1.14 -4.94
N HIS A 100 -10.90 -1.52 -5.59
CA HIS A 100 -9.78 -2.15 -4.89
C HIS A 100 -9.20 -1.32 -3.72
N PRO A 101 -9.10 0.03 -3.76
CA PRO A 101 -8.64 0.82 -2.61
C PRO A 101 -9.49 0.62 -1.36
N GLN A 102 -10.81 0.45 -1.55
CA GLN A 102 -11.71 0.15 -0.44
C GLN A 102 -11.50 -1.27 0.07
N ILE A 103 -11.25 -2.22 -0.83
CA ILE A 103 -10.94 -3.61 -0.47
C ILE A 103 -9.59 -3.68 0.28
N ASP A 104 -8.59 -2.90 -0.13
CA ASP A 104 -7.30 -2.76 0.57
C ASP A 104 -7.53 -2.41 2.04
N ALA A 105 -8.22 -1.29 2.28
CA ALA A 105 -8.53 -0.82 3.62
C ALA A 105 -9.31 -1.89 4.43
N ASN A 106 -10.32 -2.51 3.81
CA ASN A 106 -11.14 -3.53 4.46
C ASN A 106 -10.33 -4.77 4.87
N ILE A 107 -9.33 -5.17 4.08
CA ILE A 107 -8.42 -6.28 4.40
C ILE A 107 -7.49 -5.89 5.56
N LEU A 108 -6.86 -4.72 5.47
CA LEU A 108 -5.89 -4.27 6.46
C LEU A 108 -6.54 -4.00 7.83
N ASP A 109 -7.78 -3.51 7.84
CA ASP A 109 -8.56 -3.24 9.06
C ASP A 109 -8.91 -4.50 9.87
N LYS A 110 -8.75 -5.70 9.29
CA LYS A 110 -8.91 -6.97 10.03
C LYS A 110 -7.77 -7.24 11.01
N SER A 111 -6.64 -6.55 10.87
CA SER A 111 -5.47 -6.70 11.74
C SER A 111 -5.17 -5.40 12.46
N HIS A 112 -5.13 -5.42 13.80
CA HIS A 112 -4.71 -4.25 14.58
C HIS A 112 -3.29 -3.76 14.24
N LEU A 113 -2.43 -4.65 13.71
CA LEU A 113 -1.09 -4.31 13.26
C LEU A 113 -1.08 -3.60 11.90
N LEU A 114 -2.04 -3.92 11.02
CA LEU A 114 -2.09 -3.39 9.64
C LEU A 114 -3.10 -2.25 9.46
N ALA A 115 -4.12 -2.16 10.31
CA ALA A 115 -5.12 -1.08 10.31
C ALA A 115 -4.51 0.35 10.26
N PRO A 116 -3.34 0.64 10.85
CA PRO A 116 -2.70 1.95 10.70
C PRO A 116 -2.34 2.33 9.24
N PHE A 117 -2.19 1.35 8.34
CA PHE A 117 -1.87 1.58 6.93
C PHE A 117 -3.10 1.77 6.04
N SER A 118 -4.30 1.34 6.50
CA SER A 118 -5.55 1.36 5.73
C SER A 118 -5.86 2.73 5.13
N LYS A 119 -5.69 3.80 5.94
CA LYS A 119 -5.92 5.16 5.46
C LYS A 119 -4.97 5.58 4.34
N ILE A 120 -3.74 5.07 4.34
CA ILE A 120 -2.76 5.42 3.31
C ILE A 120 -3.12 4.73 2.00
N VAL A 121 -3.39 3.42 2.04
CA VAL A 121 -3.72 2.64 0.84
C VAL A 121 -5.09 3.03 0.26
N LEU A 122 -6.08 3.35 1.09
CA LEU A 122 -7.42 3.76 0.63
C LEU A 122 -7.41 4.95 -0.34
N HIS A 123 -6.43 5.85 -0.21
CA HIS A 123 -6.37 7.10 -0.92
C HIS A 123 -5.22 7.17 -1.95
N HIS A 124 -4.57 6.05 -2.27
CA HIS A 124 -3.39 6.07 -3.16
C HIS A 124 -3.73 6.42 -4.62
N HIS A 125 -4.99 6.32 -5.02
CA HIS A 125 -5.50 6.79 -6.32
C HIS A 125 -6.18 8.16 -6.27
N GLU A 126 -6.15 8.85 -5.12
CA GLU A 126 -6.57 10.25 -5.06
C GLU A 126 -5.58 11.14 -5.79
N ARG A 127 -6.09 12.14 -6.50
CA ARG A 127 -5.27 13.07 -7.29
C ARG A 127 -5.28 14.43 -6.64
N PHE A 128 -4.14 15.13 -6.69
CA PHE A 128 -4.00 16.44 -6.05
C PHE A 128 -5.04 17.48 -6.56
N ASP A 129 -5.50 17.34 -7.80
CA ASP A 129 -6.56 18.15 -8.43
C ASP A 129 -8.00 17.75 -8.04
N GLY A 130 -8.17 16.66 -7.29
CA GLY A 130 -9.43 16.08 -6.87
C GLY A 130 -10.21 15.37 -7.96
N LYS A 131 -9.55 14.98 -9.05
CA LYS A 131 -10.13 14.12 -10.09
C LYS A 131 -9.82 12.63 -9.87
N GLY A 132 -9.25 12.29 -8.71
CA GLY A 132 -8.95 10.92 -8.33
C GLY A 132 -10.18 10.22 -7.77
N TYR A 133 -9.98 9.00 -7.29
CA TYR A 133 -11.02 8.16 -6.70
C TYR A 133 -10.51 7.54 -5.39
N ILE A 134 -11.39 7.12 -4.47
CA ILE A 134 -12.85 7.05 -4.59
C ILE A 134 -13.61 8.23 -3.97
N TYR A 135 -12.95 9.08 -3.18
CA TYR A 135 -13.60 10.16 -2.44
C TYR A 135 -13.40 11.55 -3.08
N GLY A 136 -12.48 11.67 -4.05
CA GLY A 136 -12.22 12.94 -4.74
C GLY A 136 -11.55 13.98 -3.84
N LEU A 137 -10.70 13.52 -2.92
CA LEU A 137 -9.96 14.37 -1.99
C LEU A 137 -9.01 15.31 -2.74
N LYS A 138 -8.81 16.52 -2.22
CA LYS A 138 -8.02 17.56 -2.89
C LYS A 138 -6.80 17.99 -2.10
N GLY A 139 -5.71 18.21 -2.82
CA GLY A 139 -4.50 18.78 -2.27
C GLY A 139 -3.97 18.07 -1.02
N LYS A 140 -4.01 18.76 0.12
CA LYS A 140 -3.48 18.27 1.41
C LYS A 140 -4.48 17.46 2.23
N GLU A 141 -5.73 17.32 1.77
CA GLU A 141 -6.69 16.37 2.35
C GLU A 141 -6.24 14.93 2.13
N ILE A 142 -5.51 14.69 1.03
CA ILE A 142 -4.90 13.40 0.71
C ILE A 142 -3.74 13.14 1.68
N PRO A 143 -3.70 11.98 2.37
CA PRO A 143 -2.60 11.64 3.25
C PRO A 143 -1.25 11.75 2.52
N LEU A 144 -0.22 12.24 3.23
CA LEU A 144 1.10 12.41 2.64
C LEU A 144 1.63 11.10 2.04
N GLY A 145 1.47 9.99 2.75
CA GLY A 145 1.89 8.68 2.26
C GLY A 145 1.19 8.28 0.96
N SER A 146 -0.11 8.54 0.85
CA SER A 146 -0.89 8.22 -0.36
C SER A 146 -0.41 9.03 -1.56
N ARG A 147 -0.08 10.32 -1.36
CA ARG A 147 0.48 11.17 -2.42
C ARG A 147 1.86 10.70 -2.89
N ILE A 148 2.69 10.22 -1.97
CA ILE A 148 4.02 9.67 -2.30
C ILE A 148 3.86 8.38 -3.10
N ILE A 149 3.01 7.46 -2.64
CA ILE A 149 2.72 6.19 -3.32
C ILE A 149 2.15 6.46 -4.72
N ALA A 150 1.18 7.36 -4.85
CA ALA A 150 0.58 7.71 -6.15
C ALA A 150 1.62 8.14 -7.20
N ILE A 151 2.65 8.88 -6.77
CA ILE A 151 3.74 9.31 -7.66
C ILE A 151 4.60 8.10 -8.06
N CYS A 152 5.02 7.29 -7.09
CA CYS A 152 5.86 6.13 -7.33
C CYS A 152 5.18 5.05 -8.18
N ASP A 153 3.90 4.77 -7.89
CA ASP A 153 3.06 3.83 -8.65
C ASP A 153 2.86 4.30 -10.09
N SER A 154 2.57 5.59 -10.30
CA SER A 154 2.46 6.16 -11.64
C SER A 154 3.77 6.01 -12.43
N ILE A 155 4.92 6.20 -11.78
CA ILE A 155 6.22 6.03 -12.44
C ILE A 155 6.42 4.57 -12.83
N ASP A 156 6.22 3.61 -11.91
CA ASP A 156 6.41 2.17 -12.21
C ASP A 156 5.48 1.69 -13.34
N THR A 157 4.23 2.14 -13.33
CA THR A 157 3.23 1.72 -14.31
C THR A 157 3.51 2.27 -15.71
N MET A 158 4.29 3.35 -15.83
CA MET A 158 4.65 3.96 -17.12
C MET A 158 5.97 3.44 -17.72
N THR A 159 6.80 2.72 -16.97
CA THR A 159 8.17 2.30 -17.37
C THR A 159 8.31 0.80 -17.47
#